data_AF-A0A1F9W3P3-F1
#
_entry.id   AF-A0A1F9W3P3-F1
#
_cell.length_a   1.000
_cell.length_b   1.000
_cell.length_c   1.000
_cell.angle_alpha   90.00
_cell.angle_beta   90.00
_cell.angle_gamma   90.00
#
_symmetry.space_group_name_H-M   'P 1'
#
loop_
_entity.id
_entity.type
_entity.pdbx_description
1 polymer ?
#
loop_
_entity_poly.entity_id
_entity_poly.type
_entity_poly.pdbx_seq_one_letter_code
_entity_poly.pdbx_strand_id
1 'polypeptide(L)'
;MSKAWNKVKKTAKSIDSFLKRLEDENPDEPFYDPVHLGAVLIVNLVVVGALYWLLWTLLVYEGGIFVKISAGFSVLLTSKTPADYGYRGSPYAMGAFEGWMGNVMALALTLLVIAALHRLYHAKKQS
;
A
#
# COMPACT_ATOMS: atom_id res chain seq x y z
N MET A 1 21.46 14.67 -4.91
CA MET A 1 20.05 14.33 -5.26
C MET A 1 19.85 13.70 -6.65
N SER A 2 20.82 13.65 -7.57
CA SER A 2 20.58 13.18 -8.98
C SER A 2 20.54 11.67 -9.21
N LYS A 3 21.28 10.86 -8.42
CA LYS A 3 21.38 9.41 -8.64
C LYS A 3 20.09 8.65 -8.33
N ALA A 4 19.42 9.00 -7.23
CA ALA A 4 18.15 8.39 -6.83
C ALA A 4 17.04 8.70 -7.86
N TRP A 5 16.99 9.93 -8.36
CA TRP A 5 16.05 10.37 -9.37
C TRP A 5 16.21 9.62 -10.70
N ASN A 6 17.45 9.41 -11.16
CA ASN A 6 17.72 8.66 -12.37
C ASN A 6 17.34 7.17 -12.23
N LYS A 7 17.51 6.59 -11.02
CA LYS A 7 17.08 5.21 -10.74
C LYS A 7 15.56 5.07 -10.81
N VAL A 8 14.82 6.01 -10.21
CA VAL A 8 13.34 6.04 -10.27
C VAL A 8 12.84 6.14 -11.71
N LYS A 9 13.39 7.04 -12.52
CA LYS A 9 13.01 7.17 -13.95
C LYS A 9 13.26 5.90 -14.75
N LYS A 10 14.39 5.22 -14.51
CA LYS A 10 14.71 3.96 -15.20
C LYS A 10 13.71 2.86 -14.85
N THR A 11 13.36 2.72 -13.57
CA THR A 11 12.35 1.75 -13.11
C THR A 11 10.98 2.06 -13.69
N ALA A 12 10.54 3.32 -13.66
CA ALA A 12 9.27 3.74 -14.24
C ALA A 12 9.19 3.45 -15.75
N LYS A 13 10.26 3.71 -16.50
CA LYS A 13 10.33 3.41 -17.93
C LYS A 13 10.28 1.91 -18.22
N SER A 14 10.89 1.08 -17.37
CA SER A 14 10.84 -0.37 -17.49
C SER A 14 9.42 -0.90 -17.25
N ILE A 15 8.72 -0.35 -16.25
CA ILE A 15 7.33 -0.70 -15.96
C ILE A 15 6.43 -0.28 -17.13
N ASP A 16 6.57 0.95 -17.64
CA ASP A 16 5.81 1.44 -18.80
C ASP A 16 6.01 0.54 -20.03
N SER A 17 7.25 0.13 -20.32
CA SER A 17 7.53 -0.78 -21.43
C SER A 17 6.95 -2.18 -21.24
N PHE A 18 6.86 -2.64 -20.00
CA PHE A 18 6.26 -3.93 -19.67
C PHE A 18 4.74 -3.87 -19.81
N LEU A 19 4.11 -2.81 -19.30
CA LEU A 19 2.67 -2.59 -19.42
C LEU A 19 2.24 -2.47 -20.89
N LYS A 20 2.99 -1.72 -21.72
CA LYS A 20 2.70 -1.64 -23.16
C LYS A 20 2.76 -2.97 -23.89
N ARG A 21 3.63 -3.89 -23.45
CA ARG A 21 3.67 -5.26 -24.02
C ARG A 21 2.47 -6.11 -23.62
N LEU A 22 1.78 -5.76 -22.54
CA LEU A 22 0.53 -6.42 -22.14
C LEU A 22 -0.68 -5.83 -22.87
N GLU A 23 -0.57 -4.61 -23.40
CA GLU A 23 -1.63 -3.90 -24.14
C GLU A 23 -1.55 -4.08 -25.67
N ASP A 24 -0.47 -4.68 -26.19
CA ASP A 24 -0.27 -4.85 -27.63
C ASP A 24 -1.21 -5.96 -28.14
N GLU A 25 -2.40 -5.58 -28.59
CA GLU A 25 -3.36 -6.47 -29.24
C GLU A 25 -2.78 -6.92 -30.59
N ASN A 26 -2.12 -8.09 -30.59
CA ASN A 26 -1.63 -8.69 -31.82
C ASN A 26 -2.82 -9.35 -32.54
N PRO A 27 -3.20 -8.91 -33.76
CA PRO A 27 -4.35 -9.47 -34.48
C PRO A 27 -4.20 -10.98 -34.83
N ASP A 28 -2.99 -11.54 -34.70
CA ASP A 28 -2.70 -12.96 -34.87
C ASP A 28 -2.71 -13.77 -33.55
N GLU A 29 -3.09 -13.16 -32.41
CA GLU A 29 -3.11 -13.84 -31.11
C GLU A 29 -4.22 -14.92 -31.04
N PRO A 30 -3.91 -16.15 -30.58
CA PRO A 30 -4.93 -17.18 -30.41
C PRO A 30 -6.00 -16.73 -29.40
N PHE A 31 -7.28 -17.03 -29.70
CA PHE A 31 -8.46 -16.68 -28.87
C PHE A 31 -8.35 -17.12 -27.39
N TYR A 32 -7.48 -18.09 -27.09
CA TYR A 32 -7.16 -18.52 -25.75
C TYR A 32 -5.66 -18.84 -25.62
N ASP A 33 -4.94 -18.03 -24.86
CA ASP A 33 -3.58 -18.32 -24.41
C ASP A 33 -3.59 -18.75 -22.93
N PRO A 34 -3.32 -20.04 -22.61
CA PRO A 34 -3.26 -20.51 -21.24
C PRO A 34 -2.16 -19.82 -20.42
N VAL A 35 -1.10 -19.31 -21.06
CA VAL A 35 -0.02 -18.58 -20.39
C VAL A 35 -0.53 -17.21 -19.95
N HIS A 36 -1.23 -16.47 -20.81
CA HIS A 36 -1.88 -15.22 -20.45
C HIS A 36 -2.87 -15.40 -19.29
N LEU A 37 -3.75 -16.41 -19.35
CA LEU A 37 -4.69 -16.68 -18.25
C LEU A 37 -3.96 -16.98 -16.93
N GLY A 38 -2.92 -17.82 -16.98
CA GLY A 38 -2.10 -18.14 -15.81
C GLY A 38 -1.44 -16.90 -15.23
N ALA A 39 -0.90 -16.01 -16.07
CA ALA A 39 -0.27 -14.76 -15.66
C ALA A 39 -1.27 -13.83 -14.97
N VAL A 40 -2.46 -13.64 -15.56
CA VAL A 40 -3.53 -12.80 -14.97
C VAL A 40 -3.96 -13.32 -13.60
N LEU A 41 -4.13 -14.63 -13.44
CA LEU A 41 -4.49 -15.24 -12.15
C LEU A 41 -3.41 -15.01 -11.08
N ILE A 42 -2.14 -15.21 -11.43
CA ILE A 42 -1.02 -14.98 -10.50
C ILE A 42 -0.96 -13.50 -10.09
N VAL A 43 -1.05 -12.59 -11.07
CA VAL A 43 -1.06 -11.15 -10.80
C VAL A 43 -2.21 -10.78 -9.88
N ASN A 44 -3.41 -11.30 -10.13
CA ASN A 44 -4.57 -11.03 -9.30
C ASN A 44 -4.38 -11.54 -7.86
N LEU A 45 -3.87 -12.76 -7.68
CA LEU A 45 -3.58 -13.31 -6.35
C LEU A 45 -2.56 -12.46 -5.59
N VAL A 46 -1.49 -12.03 -6.26
CA VAL A 46 -0.46 -11.17 -5.66
C VAL A 46 -1.06 -9.81 -5.26
N VAL A 47 -1.87 -9.20 -6.13
CA VAL A 47 -2.51 -7.90 -5.86
C VAL A 47 -3.47 -8.02 -4.68
N VAL A 48 -4.37 -9.02 -4.68
CA VAL A 48 -5.31 -9.25 -3.59
C VAL A 48 -4.58 -9.52 -2.27
N GLY A 49 -3.52 -10.34 -2.30
CA GLY A 49 -2.68 -10.61 -1.13
C GLY A 49 -2.01 -9.35 -0.58
N ALA A 50 -1.47 -8.49 -1.46
CA ALA A 50 -0.86 -7.22 -1.06
C ALA A 50 -1.90 -6.25 -0.45
N LEU A 51 -3.09 -6.14 -1.06
CA LEU A 51 -4.17 -5.31 -0.53
C LEU A 51 -4.67 -5.82 0.83
N TYR A 52 -4.83 -7.13 0.98
CA TYR A 52 -5.16 -7.76 2.25
C TYR A 52 -4.10 -7.43 3.30
N TRP A 53 -2.82 -7.57 2.97
CA TRP A 53 -1.75 -7.33 3.92
C TRP A 53 -1.65 -5.86 4.34
N LEU A 54 -1.89 -4.92 3.43
CA LEU A 54 -2.02 -3.49 3.75
C LEU A 54 -3.16 -3.23 4.73
N LEU A 55 -4.35 -3.78 4.45
CA LEU A 55 -5.52 -3.57 5.30
C LEU A 55 -5.35 -4.23 6.67
N TRP A 56 -4.83 -5.46 6.71
CA TRP A 56 -4.54 -6.16 7.96
C TRP A 56 -3.47 -5.44 8.78
N THR A 57 -2.41 -4.96 8.13
CA THR A 57 -1.37 -4.15 8.80
C THR A 57 -1.94 -2.85 9.33
N LEU A 58 -2.88 -2.22 8.64
CA LEU A 58 -3.51 -0.99 9.10
C LEU A 58 -4.46 -1.22 10.28
N LEU A 59 -5.28 -2.28 10.22
CA LEU A 59 -6.42 -2.46 11.12
C LEU A 59 -6.18 -3.44 12.27
N VAL A 60 -5.26 -4.39 12.13
CA VAL A 60 -5.11 -5.52 13.06
C VAL A 60 -3.70 -5.59 13.67
N TYR A 61 -2.66 -5.40 12.86
CA TYR A 61 -1.27 -5.51 13.30
C TYR A 61 -0.97 -4.64 14.53
N GLU A 62 -0.44 -5.25 15.59
CA GLU A 62 -0.11 -4.63 16.89
C GLU A 62 -1.28 -3.82 17.49
N GLY A 63 -2.51 -4.34 17.34
CA GLY A 63 -3.73 -3.67 17.84
C GLY A 63 -4.33 -2.63 16.88
N GLY A 64 -3.72 -2.42 15.71
CA GLY A 64 -4.26 -1.58 14.64
C GLY A 64 -4.20 -0.08 14.90
N ILE A 65 -4.64 0.69 13.90
CA ILE A 65 -4.56 2.15 13.93
C ILE A 65 -5.59 2.80 14.87
N PHE A 66 -6.77 2.19 15.05
CA PHE A 66 -7.84 2.79 15.86
C PHE A 66 -7.48 2.89 17.35
N VAL A 67 -6.79 1.88 17.90
CA VAL A 67 -6.29 1.90 19.29
C VAL A 67 -5.25 3.01 19.45
N LYS A 68 -4.37 3.19 18.46
CA LYS A 68 -3.34 4.23 18.47
C LYS A 68 -3.92 5.63 18.35
N ILE A 69 -4.92 5.80 17.49
CA ILE A 69 -5.62 7.07 17.32
C ILE A 69 -6.33 7.45 18.63
N SER A 70 -7.08 6.52 19.25
CA SER A 70 -7.80 6.81 20.49
C SER A 70 -6.85 7.11 21.66
N ALA A 71 -5.75 6.36 21.79
CA ALA A 71 -4.69 6.64 22.75
C ALA A 71 -4.02 7.99 22.48
N GLY A 72 -3.70 8.30 21.21
CA GLY A 72 -3.11 9.57 20.81
C GLY A 72 -4.00 10.76 21.13
N PHE A 73 -5.30 10.69 20.79
CA PHE A 73 -6.26 11.75 21.14
C PHE A 73 -6.40 11.93 22.65
N SER A 74 -6.42 10.84 23.41
CA SER A 74 -6.50 10.93 24.88
C SER A 74 -5.27 11.58 25.49
N VAL A 75 -4.08 11.31 24.95
CA VAL A 75 -2.83 11.96 25.39
C VAL A 75 -2.79 13.43 24.99
N LEU A 76 -3.33 13.78 23.81
CA LEU A 76 -3.32 15.16 23.32
C LEU A 76 -4.39 16.05 23.96
N LEU A 77 -5.56 15.51 24.26
CA LEU A 77 -6.72 16.28 24.71
C LEU A 77 -7.05 16.10 26.20
N THR A 78 -6.40 15.16 26.89
CA THR A 78 -6.62 14.90 28.32
C THR A 78 -5.28 14.94 29.06
N SER A 79 -5.32 14.87 30.39
CA SER A 79 -4.13 14.75 31.25
C SER A 79 -3.43 13.39 31.20
N LYS A 80 -3.82 12.51 30.26
CA LYS A 80 -3.20 11.18 30.12
C LYS A 80 -1.84 11.29 29.44
N THR A 81 -0.94 10.41 29.83
CA THR A 81 0.41 10.31 29.29
C THR A 81 0.55 9.04 28.46
N PRO A 82 1.56 8.96 27.57
CA PRO A 82 1.85 7.71 26.85
C PRO A 82 2.11 6.52 27.80
N ALA A 83 2.64 6.78 29.00
CA ALA A 83 2.90 5.76 30.00
C ALA A 83 1.62 5.08 30.52
N ASP A 84 0.49 5.80 30.55
CA ASP A 84 -0.83 5.26 30.91
C ASP A 84 -1.34 4.24 29.88
N TYR A 85 -0.76 4.26 28.68
CA TYR A 85 -1.02 3.31 27.60
C TYR A 85 0.09 2.26 27.45
N GLY A 86 0.91 2.08 28.49
CA GLY A 86 1.95 1.06 28.55
C GLY A 86 3.27 1.44 27.87
N TYR A 87 3.43 2.70 27.44
CA TYR A 87 4.71 3.16 26.88
C TYR A 87 5.77 3.27 27.97
N ARG A 88 6.83 2.46 27.88
CA ARG A 88 7.98 2.48 28.79
C ARG A 88 9.30 2.81 28.10
N GLY A 89 9.35 2.69 26.78
CA GLY A 89 10.51 3.08 25.99
C GLY A 89 10.50 2.49 24.58
N SER A 90 11.14 3.20 23.65
CA SER A 90 11.39 2.70 22.29
C SER A 90 12.71 1.90 22.26
N PRO A 91 12.81 0.77 21.53
CA PRO A 91 11.80 0.22 20.61
C PRO A 91 10.99 -0.97 21.17
N TYR A 92 11.33 -1.52 22.33
CA TYR A 92 10.80 -2.82 22.78
C TYR A 92 9.61 -2.75 23.76
N ALA A 93 9.19 -1.56 24.19
CA ALA A 93 8.12 -1.40 25.17
C ALA A 93 7.27 -0.16 24.86
N MET A 94 6.64 -0.15 23.68
CA MET A 94 5.84 0.98 23.19
C MET A 94 4.36 0.91 23.57
N GLY A 95 3.91 -0.19 24.20
CA GLY A 95 2.53 -0.35 24.68
C GLY A 95 1.52 -0.24 23.52
N ALA A 96 0.45 0.55 23.70
CA ALA A 96 -0.56 0.76 22.67
C ALA A 96 -0.01 1.34 21.34
N PHE A 97 1.18 1.96 21.38
CA PHE A 97 1.85 2.53 20.21
C PHE A 97 2.77 1.54 19.48
N GLU A 98 2.83 0.29 19.89
CA GLU A 98 3.62 -0.74 19.21
C GLU A 98 3.19 -0.92 17.75
N GLY A 99 4.15 -1.04 16.83
CA GLY A 99 3.86 -1.14 15.39
C GLY A 99 3.33 0.13 14.72
N TRP A 100 3.34 1.30 15.37
CA TRP A 100 2.77 2.55 14.81
C TRP A 100 3.33 2.91 13.44
N MET A 101 4.65 2.72 13.21
CA MET A 101 5.27 2.95 11.90
C MET A 101 4.66 2.05 10.82
N GLY A 102 4.39 0.78 11.16
CA GLY A 102 3.75 -0.17 10.27
C GLY A 102 2.35 0.31 9.87
N ASN A 103 1.53 0.71 10.84
CA ASN A 103 0.19 1.23 10.55
C ASN A 103 0.23 2.52 9.72
N VAL A 104 1.16 3.45 10.01
CA VAL A 104 1.31 4.71 9.26
C VAL A 104 1.73 4.45 7.81
N MET A 105 2.70 3.56 7.60
CA MET A 105 3.14 3.19 6.24
C MET A 105 2.03 2.48 5.48
N ALA A 106 1.29 1.58 6.13
CA ALA A 106 0.13 0.91 5.53
C ALA A 106 -0.97 1.92 5.14
N LEU A 107 -1.25 2.91 5.98
CA LEU A 107 -2.18 4.00 5.65
C LEU A 107 -1.71 4.79 4.43
N ALA A 108 -0.45 5.21 4.41
CA ALA A 108 0.12 5.99 3.31
C ALA A 108 0.06 5.23 1.97
N LEU A 109 0.43 3.95 1.97
CA LEU A 109 0.35 3.10 0.77
C LEU A 109 -1.09 2.86 0.33
N THR A 110 -2.02 2.64 1.27
CA THR A 110 -3.45 2.49 0.97
C THR A 110 -4.00 3.75 0.31
N LEU A 111 -3.70 4.94 0.85
CA LEU A 111 -4.11 6.22 0.26
C LEU A 111 -3.49 6.43 -1.13
N LEU A 112 -2.24 6.02 -1.34
CA LEU A 112 -1.59 6.09 -2.64
C LEU A 112 -2.30 5.19 -3.67
N VAL A 113 -2.66 3.97 -3.30
CA VAL A 113 -3.44 3.05 -4.17
C VAL A 113 -4.79 3.66 -4.52
N ILE A 114 -5.51 4.19 -3.53
CA ILE A 114 -6.80 4.87 -3.75
C ILE A 114 -6.63 6.06 -4.71
N ALA A 115 -5.62 6.91 -4.49
CA ALA A 115 -5.35 8.07 -5.34
C ALA A 115 -4.99 7.67 -6.79
N ALA A 116 -4.22 6.60 -6.96
CA ALA A 116 -3.88 6.05 -8.27
C ALA A 116 -5.12 5.52 -9.00
N LEU A 117 -5.98 4.76 -8.31
CA LEU A 117 -7.24 4.25 -8.85
C LEU A 117 -8.21 5.38 -9.21
N HIS A 118 -8.34 6.38 -8.34
CA HIS A 118 -9.16 7.55 -8.59
C HIS A 118 -8.68 8.30 -9.84
N ARG A 119 -7.38 8.50 -9.97
CA ARG A 119 -6.79 9.12 -11.17
C ARG A 119 -7.07 8.31 -12.44
N LEU A 120 -6.93 6.99 -12.40
CA LEU A 120 -7.22 6.11 -13.54
C LEU A 120 -8.70 6.15 -13.94
N TYR A 121 -9.60 6.10 -12.96
CA TYR A 121 -11.04 6.18 -13.19
C TYR A 121 -11.44 7.49 -13.91
N HIS A 122 -10.87 8.62 -13.46
CA HIS A 122 -11.14 9.91 -14.08
C HIS A 122 -10.47 10.12 -15.44
N ALA A 123 -9.27 9.54 -15.65
CA ALA A 123 -8.62 9.58 -16.95
C ALA A 123 -9.44 8.84 -18.02
N LYS A 124 -9.99 7.67 -17.69
CA LYS A 124 -10.84 6.89 -18.61
C LYS A 124 -12.17 7.58 -18.93
N LYS A 125 -12.75 8.32 -17.99
CA LYS A 125 -14.01 9.05 -18.20
C LYS A 125 -13.89 10.20 -19.22
N GLN A 126 -12.66 10.67 -19.48
CA GLN A 126 -12.39 11.80 -20.39
C GLN A 126 -12.00 11.37 -21.81
N SER A 127 -11.82 10.07 -22.08
CA SER A 127 -11.61 9.51 -23.43
C SER A 127 -12.89 8.88 -23.97
#